data_AF-A0A542AY99-F1
#
_entry.id   AF-A0A542AY99-F1
#
_cell.length_a   1.000
_cell.length_b   1.000
_cell.length_c   1.000
_cell.angle_alpha   90.00
_cell.angle_beta   90.00
_cell.angle_gamma   90.00
#
_symmetry.space_group_name_H-M   'P 1'
#
loop_
_entity.id
_entity.type
_entity.pdbx_description
1 polymer ?
#
loop_
_entity_poly.entity_id
_entity_poly.type
_entity_poly.pdbx_seq_one_letter_code
_entity_poly.pdbx_strand_id
1 'polypeptide(L)'
;MKKLLISLAFIPLLIQAQSDQIENSEVINKQIQAETAMIDVSIKTRAETEEMQLLYDFENINKSEFSFNGESIKGRYYVLRMKEFLDGKLIETSSLFDERGNKMFKIDSSHTSFKLMSKIDQGDLKIWLRGQQFGSRQSHFALTNDNGRYVAKDFFGSKKILQEDINKAFHLMAIITPNRNPDGSGSYCRVAQSEIDPEKLGTAFDIPHYYLIEIEFIESEE
;
A
#
# COMPACT_ATOMS: atom_id res chain seq x y z
N MET A 1 49.21 -46.02 48.94
CA MET A 1 47.77 -45.68 49.09
C MET A 1 47.64 -44.20 49.45
N LYS A 2 46.62 -43.52 48.89
CA LYS A 2 46.26 -42.08 48.94
C LYS A 2 46.83 -41.26 47.78
N LYS A 3 46.10 -41.12 46.65
CA LYS A 3 44.97 -40.20 46.32
C LYS A 3 45.46 -38.75 46.28
N LEU A 4 45.68 -38.10 45.13
CA LEU A 4 44.80 -37.65 44.02
C LEU A 4 43.84 -36.50 44.39
N LEU A 5 43.79 -35.51 43.49
CA LEU A 5 42.91 -34.32 43.34
C LEU A 5 43.35 -33.09 44.17
N ILE A 6 43.31 -31.83 43.70
CA ILE A 6 42.35 -31.15 42.81
C ILE A 6 43.09 -30.00 42.07
N SER A 7 42.88 -29.85 40.77
CA SER A 7 42.91 -28.55 40.08
C SER A 7 41.73 -28.55 39.11
N LEU A 8 40.64 -27.92 39.53
CA LEU A 8 39.44 -27.74 38.73
C LEU A 8 39.42 -26.30 38.19
N ALA A 9 39.29 -26.23 36.88
CA ALA A 9 38.50 -25.28 36.10
C ALA A 9 38.63 -23.79 36.42
N PHE A 10 39.20 -23.05 35.47
CA PHE A 10 38.66 -21.75 35.09
C PHE A 10 38.68 -21.63 33.56
N ILE A 11 37.75 -20.82 33.05
CA ILE A 11 37.31 -20.65 31.65
C ILE A 11 36.16 -21.62 31.32
N PRO A 12 34.91 -21.14 31.13
CA PRO A 12 34.57 -19.93 30.38
C PRO A 12 33.51 -19.03 31.06
N LEU A 13 33.81 -17.74 31.25
CA LEU A 13 32.79 -16.71 31.56
C LEU A 13 32.77 -15.57 30.53
N LEU A 14 33.58 -15.67 29.47
CA LEU A 14 33.72 -14.62 28.45
C LEU A 14 32.80 -14.81 27.23
N ILE A 15 32.13 -15.95 27.09
CA ILE A 15 31.32 -16.25 25.90
C ILE A 15 29.90 -15.69 26.01
N GLN A 16 29.27 -15.72 27.20
CA GLN A 16 27.89 -15.25 27.38
C GLN A 16 27.75 -13.72 27.34
N ALA A 17 28.75 -12.96 27.81
CA ALA A 17 28.68 -11.51 27.76
C ALA A 17 28.80 -10.93 26.34
N GLN A 18 29.52 -11.62 25.44
CA GLN A 18 29.61 -11.20 24.03
C GLN A 18 28.34 -11.54 23.23
N SER A 19 27.69 -12.68 23.50
CA SER A 19 26.44 -13.05 22.79
C SER A 19 25.30 -12.08 23.10
N ASP A 20 25.12 -11.72 24.37
CA ASP A 20 24.03 -10.83 24.79
C ASP A 20 24.19 -9.39 24.25
N GLN A 21 25.44 -8.92 24.06
CA GLN A 21 25.68 -7.60 23.47
C GLN A 21 25.48 -7.58 21.95
N ILE A 22 25.82 -8.67 21.25
CA ILE A 22 25.61 -8.79 19.80
C ILE A 22 24.10 -8.87 19.50
N GLU A 23 23.36 -9.70 20.26
CA GLU A 23 21.92 -9.89 20.06
C GLU A 23 21.13 -8.60 20.35
N ASN A 24 21.47 -7.88 21.43
CA ASN A 24 20.87 -6.57 21.72
C ASN A 24 21.21 -5.50 20.67
N SER A 25 22.43 -5.50 20.13
CA SER A 25 22.83 -4.55 19.08
C SER A 25 22.09 -4.79 17.77
N GLU A 26 21.87 -6.06 17.39
CA GLU A 26 21.08 -6.41 16.22
C GLU A 26 19.60 -6.05 16.38
N VAL A 27 19.02 -6.25 17.57
CA VAL A 27 17.63 -5.85 17.85
C VAL A 27 17.47 -4.33 17.79
N ILE A 28 18.39 -3.59 18.42
CA ILE A 28 18.38 -2.12 18.38
C ILE A 28 18.55 -1.61 16.94
N ASN A 29 19.48 -2.18 16.17
CA ASN A 29 19.69 -1.77 14.78
C ASN A 29 18.48 -2.09 13.89
N LYS A 30 17.83 -3.26 14.05
CA LYS A 30 16.60 -3.59 13.34
C LYS A 30 15.46 -2.65 13.70
N GLN A 31 15.35 -2.26 14.97
CA GLN A 31 14.32 -1.33 15.44
C GLN A 31 14.55 0.08 14.91
N ILE A 32 15.79 0.58 14.94
CA ILE A 32 16.16 1.87 14.34
C ILE A 32 15.90 1.85 12.83
N GLN A 33 16.31 0.79 12.13
CA GLN A 33 16.09 0.65 10.69
C GLN A 33 14.59 0.64 10.35
N ALA A 34 13.77 -0.08 11.13
CA ALA A 34 12.32 -0.09 10.99
C ALA A 34 11.71 1.29 11.24
N GLU A 35 12.16 2.02 12.27
CA GLU A 35 11.66 3.36 12.58
C GLU A 35 12.06 4.39 11.50
N THR A 36 13.26 4.28 10.92
CA THR A 36 13.67 5.12 9.78
C THR A 36 12.96 4.77 8.47
N ALA A 37 12.34 3.59 8.38
CA ALA A 37 11.62 3.14 7.18
C ALA A 37 10.16 3.60 7.15
N MET A 38 9.61 4.06 8.27
CA MET A 38 8.22 4.50 8.33
C MET A 38 8.02 5.84 7.63
N ILE A 39 6.92 5.95 6.89
CA ILE A 39 6.50 7.18 6.22
C ILE A 39 5.04 7.52 6.58
N ASP A 40 4.74 8.81 6.56
CA ASP A 40 3.38 9.30 6.72
C ASP A 40 2.70 9.41 5.35
N VAL A 41 1.60 8.67 5.18
CA VAL A 41 0.75 8.70 4.00
C VAL A 41 -0.53 9.45 4.34
N SER A 42 -0.91 10.41 3.50
CA SER A 42 -2.16 11.17 3.64
C SER A 42 -2.93 11.23 2.32
N ILE A 43 -4.24 11.42 2.41
CA ILE A 43 -5.14 11.45 1.24
C ILE A 43 -6.04 12.68 1.24
N LYS A 44 -6.24 13.28 0.06
CA LYS A 44 -7.28 14.28 -0.19
C LYS A 44 -8.21 13.82 -1.31
N THR A 45 -9.46 13.54 -0.95
CA THR A 45 -10.48 13.00 -1.87
C THR A 45 -11.45 14.05 -2.41
N ARG A 46 -11.68 15.15 -1.68
CA ARG A 46 -12.60 16.21 -2.12
C ARG A 46 -11.97 17.08 -3.20
N ALA A 47 -12.77 17.45 -4.20
CA ALA A 47 -12.40 18.47 -5.16
C ALA A 47 -12.15 19.83 -4.48
N GLU A 48 -11.47 20.74 -5.19
CA GLU A 48 -11.18 22.08 -4.68
C GLU A 48 -12.41 22.97 -4.62
N THR A 49 -13.38 22.74 -5.52
CA THR A 49 -14.64 23.48 -5.59
C THR A 49 -15.84 22.54 -5.61
N GLU A 50 -17.00 23.04 -5.20
CA GLU A 50 -18.25 22.27 -5.22
C GLU A 50 -18.70 21.94 -6.64
N GLU A 51 -18.47 22.84 -7.61
CA GLU A 51 -18.76 22.60 -9.03
C GLU A 51 -17.92 21.45 -9.60
N MET A 52 -16.64 21.36 -9.23
CA MET A 52 -15.79 20.24 -9.65
C MET A 52 -16.19 18.94 -8.97
N GLN A 53 -16.61 18.98 -7.71
CA GLN A 53 -17.14 17.80 -7.03
C GLN A 53 -18.43 17.31 -7.71
N LEU A 54 -19.33 18.23 -8.06
CA LEU A 54 -20.56 17.92 -8.78
C LEU A 54 -20.27 17.25 -10.12
N LEU A 55 -19.28 17.75 -10.87
CA LEU A 55 -18.86 17.13 -12.13
C LEU A 55 -18.29 15.73 -11.91
N TYR A 56 -17.44 15.53 -10.89
CA TYR A 56 -16.91 14.20 -10.56
C TYR A 56 -18.03 13.23 -10.20
N ASP A 57 -18.99 13.65 -9.39
CA ASP A 57 -20.12 12.81 -8.99
C ASP A 57 -21.02 12.47 -10.19
N PHE A 58 -21.28 13.46 -11.07
CA PHE A 58 -22.08 13.27 -12.29
C PHE A 58 -21.42 12.28 -13.26
N GLU A 59 -20.11 12.39 -13.45
CA GLU A 59 -19.32 11.53 -14.36
C GLU A 59 -18.85 10.22 -13.72
N ASN A 60 -19.22 9.96 -12.45
CA ASN A 60 -18.78 8.82 -11.66
C ASN A 60 -17.23 8.68 -11.63
N ILE A 61 -16.56 9.81 -11.40
CA ILE A 61 -15.11 9.92 -11.26
C ILE A 61 -14.75 9.92 -9.78
N ASN A 62 -13.88 9.01 -9.36
CA ASN A 62 -13.16 9.15 -8.10
C ASN A 62 -11.83 9.86 -8.36
N LYS A 63 -11.54 10.91 -7.59
CA LYS A 63 -10.25 11.59 -7.57
C LYS A 63 -9.68 11.51 -6.16
N SER A 64 -8.49 10.95 -6.04
CA SER A 64 -7.75 10.83 -4.77
C SER A 64 -6.35 11.39 -4.96
N GLU A 65 -5.90 12.22 -4.04
CA GLU A 65 -4.55 12.77 -4.04
C GLU A 65 -3.78 12.21 -2.85
N PHE A 66 -2.78 11.38 -3.14
CA PHE A 66 -1.94 10.76 -2.14
C PHE A 66 -0.67 11.59 -1.96
N SER A 67 -0.33 11.86 -0.70
CA SER A 67 0.90 12.53 -0.30
C SER A 67 1.68 11.63 0.64
N PHE A 68 2.97 11.47 0.36
CA PHE A 68 3.90 10.60 1.09
C PHE A 68 5.01 11.48 1.67
N ASN A 69 5.24 11.36 2.97
CA ASN A 69 6.22 12.17 3.69
C ASN A 69 7.15 11.29 4.53
N GLY A 70 8.46 11.46 4.38
CA GLY A 70 9.48 10.77 5.15
C GLY A 70 10.84 10.84 4.46
N GLU A 71 11.94 10.97 5.20
CA GLU A 71 13.29 11.06 4.59
C GLU A 71 13.68 9.80 3.82
N SER A 72 13.13 8.64 4.19
CA SER A 72 13.41 7.35 3.55
C SER A 72 12.92 7.22 2.12
N ILE A 73 11.98 8.07 1.66
CA ILE A 73 11.54 8.06 0.24
C ILE A 73 12.57 8.72 -0.69
N LYS A 74 13.47 9.55 -0.13
CA LYS A 74 14.45 10.28 -0.93
C LYS A 74 15.39 9.31 -1.62
N GLY A 75 15.61 9.52 -2.90
CA GLY A 75 16.43 8.68 -3.76
C GLY A 75 15.75 7.38 -4.20
N ARG A 76 14.47 7.17 -3.90
CA ARG A 76 13.71 6.01 -4.38
C ARG A 76 12.84 6.35 -5.59
N TYR A 77 12.41 5.31 -6.28
CA TYR A 77 11.30 5.34 -7.24
C TYR A 77 10.05 4.80 -6.55
N TYR A 78 8.86 5.21 -6.98
CA TYR A 78 7.66 4.44 -6.67
C TYR A 78 7.17 3.70 -7.91
N VAL A 79 6.64 2.51 -7.69
CA VAL A 79 5.99 1.68 -8.69
C VAL A 79 4.55 1.46 -8.24
N LEU A 80 3.60 1.69 -9.15
CA LEU A 80 2.18 1.49 -8.92
C LEU A 80 1.68 0.31 -9.75
N ARG A 81 0.96 -0.59 -9.09
CA ARG A 81 0.40 -1.79 -9.71
C ARG A 81 -1.09 -1.87 -9.43
N MET A 82 -1.81 -2.47 -10.38
CA MET A 82 -3.18 -2.91 -10.21
C MET A 82 -3.16 -4.42 -10.01
N LYS A 83 -3.74 -4.90 -8.92
CA LYS A 83 -3.97 -6.32 -8.68
C LYS A 83 -5.46 -6.62 -8.87
N GLU A 84 -5.79 -7.56 -9.74
CA GLU A 84 -7.16 -8.01 -10.02
C GLU A 84 -7.45 -9.32 -9.30
N PHE A 85 -8.60 -9.38 -8.63
CA PHE A 85 -9.02 -10.52 -7.85
C PHE A 85 -10.39 -11.00 -8.31
N LEU A 86 -10.51 -12.32 -8.45
CA LEU A 86 -11.76 -13.03 -8.72
C LEU A 86 -11.97 -14.10 -7.65
N ASP A 87 -13.14 -14.08 -7.02
CA ASP A 87 -13.53 -14.96 -5.92
C ASP A 87 -12.48 -15.05 -4.79
N GLY A 88 -11.88 -13.89 -4.47
CA GLY A 88 -10.84 -13.76 -3.44
C GLY A 88 -9.46 -14.30 -3.85
N LYS A 89 -9.23 -14.61 -5.12
CA LYS A 89 -7.93 -15.06 -5.64
C LYS A 89 -7.35 -14.02 -6.60
N LEU A 90 -6.07 -13.72 -6.44
CA LEU A 90 -5.32 -12.90 -7.39
C LEU A 90 -5.28 -13.61 -8.76
N ILE A 91 -5.74 -12.92 -9.80
CA ILE A 91 -5.74 -13.45 -11.18
C ILE A 91 -4.80 -12.68 -12.10
N GLU A 92 -4.58 -11.38 -11.86
CA GLU A 92 -3.67 -10.57 -12.66
C GLU A 92 -3.00 -9.47 -11.81
N THR A 93 -1.77 -9.13 -12.18
CA THR A 93 -1.10 -7.91 -11.72
C THR A 93 -0.62 -7.12 -12.93
N SER A 94 -1.10 -5.90 -13.10
CA SER A 94 -0.75 -5.02 -14.21
C SER A 94 -0.04 -3.76 -13.72
N SER A 95 0.95 -3.27 -14.48
CA SER A 95 1.65 -2.01 -14.14
C SER A 95 0.77 -0.79 -14.46
N LEU A 96 0.61 0.11 -13.50
CA LEU A 96 -0.03 1.42 -13.68
C LEU A 96 1.01 2.51 -13.94
N PHE A 97 2.15 2.42 -13.27
CA PHE A 97 3.28 3.33 -13.41
C PHE A 97 4.56 2.66 -12.92
N ASP A 98 5.55 2.55 -13.80
CA ASP A 98 6.88 2.04 -13.48
C ASP A 98 7.90 2.77 -14.36
N GLU A 99 8.59 3.73 -13.76
CA GLU A 99 9.59 4.56 -14.44
C GLU A 99 10.98 4.38 -13.79
N ARG A 100 11.24 3.18 -13.25
CA ARG A 100 12.55 2.84 -12.70
C ARG A 100 13.65 3.03 -13.73
N GLY A 101 14.79 3.56 -13.27
CA GLY A 101 15.94 3.87 -14.12
C GLY A 101 15.86 5.23 -14.83
N ASN A 102 14.69 5.86 -14.90
CA ASN A 102 14.56 7.21 -15.44
C ASN A 102 14.77 8.24 -14.33
N LYS A 103 15.94 8.90 -14.29
CA LYS A 103 16.33 9.86 -13.24
C LYS A 103 15.30 10.99 -13.01
N MET A 104 14.49 11.33 -14.01
CA MET A 104 13.42 12.33 -13.89
C MET A 104 12.33 11.95 -12.86
N PHE A 105 12.13 10.65 -12.62
CA PHE A 105 11.11 10.12 -11.71
C PHE A 105 11.67 9.66 -10.36
N LYS A 106 12.98 9.83 -10.14
CA LYS A 106 13.60 9.56 -8.85
C LYS A 106 13.16 10.65 -7.87
N ILE A 107 12.66 10.26 -6.71
CA ILE A 107 12.22 11.21 -5.69
C ILE A 107 13.46 11.91 -5.12
N ASP A 108 13.53 13.23 -5.20
CA ASP A 108 14.70 14.03 -4.76
C ASP A 108 14.49 14.73 -3.41
N SER A 109 13.29 14.63 -2.84
CA SER A 109 12.90 15.25 -1.59
C SER A 109 12.31 14.24 -0.60
N SER A 110 12.04 14.65 0.64
CA SER A 110 11.31 13.83 1.63
C SER A 110 9.79 13.92 1.50
N HIS A 111 9.31 14.51 0.41
CA HIS A 111 7.91 14.60 0.05
C HIS A 111 7.69 14.22 -1.43
N THR A 112 6.66 13.44 -1.70
CA THR A 112 6.12 13.28 -3.06
C THR A 112 4.61 13.11 -3.02
N SER A 113 3.96 13.42 -4.14
CA SER A 113 2.52 13.25 -4.27
C SER A 113 2.11 12.96 -5.70
N PHE A 114 0.96 12.31 -5.83
CA PHE A 114 0.28 12.18 -7.11
C PHE A 114 -1.23 12.13 -6.91
N LYS A 115 -1.94 12.50 -7.96
CA LYS A 115 -3.39 12.33 -8.09
C LYS A 115 -3.66 11.04 -8.83
N LEU A 116 -4.58 10.26 -8.31
CA LEU A 116 -5.14 9.07 -8.91
C LEU A 116 -6.60 9.36 -9.26
N MET A 117 -6.95 9.15 -10.51
CA MET A 117 -8.32 9.26 -11.00
C MET A 117 -8.79 7.90 -11.49
N SER A 118 -9.98 7.49 -11.07
CA SER A 118 -10.66 6.32 -11.59
C SER A 118 -12.05 6.68 -12.09
N LYS A 119 -12.46 6.10 -13.22
CA LYS A 119 -13.82 6.24 -13.77
C LYS A 119 -14.31 4.87 -14.22
N ILE A 120 -15.56 4.56 -13.92
CA ILE A 120 -16.24 3.39 -14.50
C ILE A 120 -17.04 3.90 -15.71
N ASP A 121 -16.76 3.34 -16.88
CA ASP A 121 -17.35 3.78 -18.14
C ASP A 121 -17.55 2.59 -19.08
N GLN A 122 -18.79 2.33 -19.50
CA GLN A 122 -19.14 1.31 -20.49
C GLN A 122 -18.55 -0.10 -20.23
N GLY A 123 -18.51 -0.53 -18.97
CA GLY A 123 -17.96 -1.83 -18.60
C GLY A 123 -16.44 -1.85 -18.40
N ASP A 124 -15.77 -0.71 -18.51
CA ASP A 124 -14.34 -0.58 -18.19
C ASP A 124 -14.11 0.26 -16.94
N LEU A 125 -13.12 -0.15 -16.15
CA LEU A 125 -12.44 0.71 -15.18
C LEU A 125 -11.28 1.44 -15.87
N LYS A 126 -11.38 2.76 -15.94
CA LYS A 126 -10.34 3.66 -16.43
C LYS A 126 -9.54 4.19 -15.25
N ILE A 127 -8.22 4.11 -15.32
CA ILE A 127 -7.28 4.63 -14.31
C ILE A 127 -6.32 5.62 -14.95
N TRP A 128 -6.08 6.74 -14.28
CA TRP A 128 -5.09 7.72 -14.70
C TRP A 128 -4.36 8.31 -13.51
N LEU A 129 -3.04 8.46 -13.64
CA LEU A 129 -2.17 9.04 -12.63
C LEU A 129 -1.63 10.37 -13.11
N ARG A 130 -1.58 11.34 -12.20
CA ARG A 130 -1.05 12.67 -12.46
C ARG A 130 -0.17 13.12 -11.30
N GLY A 131 1.14 13.14 -11.51
CA GLY A 131 2.06 13.83 -10.61
C GLY A 131 2.22 15.30 -10.99
N GLN A 132 3.10 15.99 -10.27
CA GLN A 132 3.38 17.40 -10.54
C GLN A 132 3.94 17.64 -11.96
N GLN A 133 4.79 16.74 -12.44
CA GLN A 133 5.55 16.91 -13.68
C GLN A 133 5.22 15.86 -14.75
N PHE A 134 4.27 14.95 -14.50
CA PHE A 134 3.93 13.89 -15.42
C PHE A 134 2.45 13.52 -15.36
N GLY A 135 1.96 12.91 -16.44
CA GLY A 135 0.73 12.12 -16.43
C GLY A 135 1.03 10.75 -17.00
N SER A 136 0.49 9.70 -16.39
CA SER A 136 0.61 8.35 -16.94
C SER A 136 -0.23 8.19 -18.20
N ARG A 137 -0.04 7.07 -18.91
CA ARG A 137 -1.05 6.56 -19.83
C ARG A 137 -2.35 6.28 -19.05
N GLN A 138 -3.49 6.40 -19.73
CA GLN A 138 -4.75 5.90 -19.21
C GLN A 138 -4.78 4.36 -19.35
N SER A 139 -4.96 3.66 -18.24
CA SER A 139 -5.11 2.22 -18.20
C SER A 139 -6.59 1.85 -18.16
N HIS A 140 -6.94 0.75 -18.83
CA HIS A 140 -8.31 0.26 -18.96
C HIS A 140 -8.35 -1.19 -18.53
N PHE A 141 -9.32 -1.54 -17.70
CA PHE A 141 -9.52 -2.88 -17.17
C PHE A 141 -10.98 -3.27 -17.37
N ALA A 142 -11.21 -4.44 -17.96
CA ALA A 142 -12.57 -4.92 -18.23
C ALA A 142 -13.25 -5.33 -16.92
N LEU A 143 -14.47 -4.86 -16.69
CA LEU A 143 -15.28 -5.25 -15.54
C LEU A 143 -16.07 -6.52 -15.86
N THR A 144 -16.14 -7.42 -14.89
CA THR A 144 -16.82 -8.72 -15.04
C THR A 144 -18.33 -8.68 -14.76
N ASN A 145 -18.86 -7.55 -14.30
CA ASN A 145 -20.25 -7.47 -13.83
C ASN A 145 -20.96 -6.22 -14.34
N ASP A 146 -21.86 -6.43 -15.29
CA ASP A 146 -22.70 -5.42 -15.93
C ASP A 146 -23.67 -4.75 -14.92
N ASN A 147 -23.97 -5.42 -13.80
CA ASN A 147 -24.94 -5.00 -12.79
C ASN A 147 -24.30 -4.52 -11.48
N GLY A 148 -22.98 -4.66 -11.32
CA GLY A 148 -22.25 -4.23 -10.11
C GLY A 148 -21.74 -2.81 -10.25
N ARG A 149 -22.26 -1.86 -9.45
CA ARG A 149 -21.63 -0.55 -9.33
C ARG A 149 -20.32 -0.69 -8.55
N TYR A 150 -19.19 -0.65 -9.24
CA TYR A 150 -17.89 -0.58 -8.59
C TYR A 150 -17.74 0.77 -7.88
N VAL A 151 -17.04 0.78 -6.76
CA VAL A 151 -16.68 2.01 -6.04
C VAL A 151 -15.24 1.95 -5.58
N ALA A 152 -14.54 3.07 -5.66
CA ALA A 152 -13.23 3.23 -5.05
C ALA A 152 -13.37 3.48 -3.54
N LYS A 153 -12.56 2.79 -2.74
CA LYS A 153 -12.46 2.92 -1.29
C LYS A 153 -11.01 2.97 -0.87
N ASP A 154 -10.63 4.01 -0.15
CA ASP A 154 -9.35 4.07 0.56
C ASP A 154 -9.39 3.28 1.88
N PHE A 155 -8.23 3.08 2.48
CA PHE A 155 -8.06 2.35 3.74
C PHE A 155 -7.82 3.26 4.95
N PHE A 156 -8.07 4.57 4.84
CA PHE A 156 -7.83 5.51 5.94
C PHE A 156 -8.89 5.41 7.04
N GLY A 157 -10.10 4.95 6.70
CA GLY A 157 -11.21 4.92 7.65
C GLY A 157 -11.49 6.31 8.23
N SER A 158 -11.35 6.48 9.55
CA SER A 158 -11.47 7.78 10.22
C SER A 158 -10.13 8.51 10.40
N LYS A 159 -9.00 7.90 10.01
CA LYS A 159 -7.66 8.47 10.16
C LYS A 159 -7.41 9.49 9.06
N LYS A 160 -6.54 10.46 9.33
CA LYS A 160 -6.05 11.43 8.33
C LYS A 160 -4.68 11.06 7.76
N ILE A 161 -3.92 10.28 8.54
CA ILE A 161 -2.56 9.85 8.23
C ILE A 161 -2.48 8.36 8.55
N LEU A 162 -1.87 7.60 7.65
CA LEU A 162 -1.43 6.22 7.87
C LEU A 162 0.09 6.19 7.94
N GLN A 163 0.63 5.31 8.78
CA GLN A 163 2.07 5.06 8.85
C GLN A 163 2.36 3.77 8.13
N GLU A 164 3.19 3.83 7.09
CA GLU A 164 3.51 2.68 6.24
C GLU A 164 5.02 2.44 6.22
N ASP A 165 5.42 1.17 6.17
CA ASP A 165 6.82 0.74 6.06
C ASP A 165 7.24 0.77 4.58
N ILE A 166 8.14 1.67 4.23
CA ILE A 166 8.58 1.88 2.84
C ILE A 166 9.26 0.65 2.21
N ASN A 167 9.75 -0.28 3.02
CA ASN A 167 10.40 -1.50 2.54
C ASN A 167 9.41 -2.61 2.20
N LYS A 168 8.11 -2.36 2.36
CA LYS A 168 7.04 -3.26 1.98
C LYS A 168 6.10 -2.55 1.01
N ALA A 169 5.58 -3.31 0.06
CA ALA A 169 4.46 -2.82 -0.72
C ALA A 169 3.22 -2.69 0.17
N PHE A 170 2.41 -1.67 -0.09
CA PHE A 170 1.16 -1.45 0.63
C PHE A 170 0.06 -0.97 -0.31
N HIS A 171 -1.19 -1.14 0.12
CA HIS A 171 -2.36 -0.87 -0.71
C HIS A 171 -2.89 0.53 -0.44
N LEU A 172 -3.17 1.29 -1.50
CA LEU A 172 -3.69 2.66 -1.41
C LEU A 172 -5.21 2.70 -1.40
N MET A 173 -5.83 1.86 -2.23
CA MET A 173 -7.28 1.77 -2.35
C MET A 173 -7.71 0.45 -3.00
N ALA A 174 -8.98 0.12 -2.79
CA ALA A 174 -9.69 -0.95 -3.48
C ALA A 174 -10.75 -0.37 -4.42
N ILE A 175 -10.96 -1.00 -5.58
CA ILE A 175 -12.14 -0.79 -6.43
C ILE A 175 -13.00 -2.05 -6.33
N ILE A 176 -14.12 -1.95 -5.61
CA ILE A 176 -14.91 -3.10 -5.17
C ILE A 176 -16.34 -3.03 -5.68
N THR A 177 -16.94 -4.20 -5.90
CA THR A 177 -18.40 -4.35 -5.99
C THR A 177 -19.03 -4.28 -4.59
N PRO A 178 -20.33 -3.97 -4.46
CA PRO A 178 -20.99 -3.99 -3.15
C PRO A 178 -20.95 -5.39 -2.55
N ASN A 179 -20.71 -5.50 -1.25
CA ASN A 179 -21.04 -6.73 -0.54
C ASN A 179 -22.57 -6.86 -0.46
N ARG A 180 -23.10 -8.08 -0.47
CA ARG A 180 -24.54 -8.32 -0.32
C ARG A 180 -24.84 -8.80 1.10
N ASN A 181 -25.72 -8.09 1.79
CA ASN A 181 -26.29 -8.53 3.04
C ASN A 181 -27.25 -9.72 2.79
N PRO A 182 -27.58 -10.53 3.81
CA PRO A 182 -28.53 -11.64 3.67
C PRO A 182 -29.93 -11.22 3.18
N ASP A 183 -30.30 -9.97 3.40
CA ASP A 183 -31.55 -9.36 2.90
C ASP A 183 -31.46 -8.84 1.46
N GLY A 184 -30.32 -9.03 0.79
CA GLY A 184 -30.04 -8.59 -0.58
C GLY A 184 -29.57 -7.13 -0.71
N SER A 185 -29.52 -6.35 0.37
CA SER A 185 -29.03 -4.97 0.32
C SER A 185 -27.50 -4.91 0.13
N GLY A 186 -27.03 -3.91 -0.61
CA GLY A 186 -25.60 -3.71 -0.87
C GLY A 186 -24.94 -2.82 0.19
N SER A 187 -23.76 -3.17 0.71
CA SER A 187 -22.94 -2.27 1.55
C SER A 187 -21.50 -2.15 1.07
N TYR A 188 -20.96 -0.94 1.20
CA TYR A 188 -19.57 -0.63 0.86
C TYR A 188 -18.75 -0.22 2.09
N CYS A 189 -19.42 0.09 3.20
CA CYS A 189 -18.79 0.70 4.38
C CYS A 189 -17.98 -0.31 5.20
N ARG A 190 -18.40 -1.58 5.21
CA ARG A 190 -17.73 -2.65 5.98
C ARG A 190 -16.31 -2.94 5.47
N VAL A 191 -16.06 -2.71 4.19
CA VAL A 191 -14.79 -3.03 3.54
C VAL A 191 -13.73 -1.97 3.86
N ALA A 192 -14.06 -0.69 3.67
CA ALA A 192 -13.15 0.45 3.84
C ALA A 192 -12.69 0.70 5.30
N GLN A 193 -13.42 0.18 6.28
CA GLN A 193 -13.15 0.37 7.71
C GLN A 193 -12.71 -0.93 8.40
N SER A 194 -12.47 -1.99 7.65
CA SER A 194 -12.05 -3.26 8.22
C SER A 194 -10.55 -3.27 8.51
N GLU A 195 -10.14 -3.97 9.57
CA GLU A 195 -8.75 -4.33 9.84
C GLU A 195 -8.33 -5.57 9.03
N ILE A 196 -9.12 -5.94 8.01
CA ILE A 196 -8.87 -7.10 7.18
C ILE A 196 -7.84 -6.72 6.13
N ASP A 197 -6.84 -7.58 5.99
CA ASP A 197 -5.86 -7.54 4.91
C ASP A 197 -6.56 -7.31 3.56
N PRO A 198 -6.21 -6.26 2.80
CA PRO A 198 -6.84 -5.93 1.52
C PRO A 198 -6.92 -7.11 0.53
N GLU A 199 -5.92 -7.99 0.53
CA GLU A 199 -5.93 -9.16 -0.37
C GLU A 199 -6.95 -10.23 0.05
N LYS A 200 -7.50 -10.17 1.26
CA LYS A 200 -8.48 -11.13 1.81
C LYS A 200 -9.91 -10.61 1.75
N LEU A 201 -10.14 -9.42 1.20
CA LEU A 201 -11.47 -8.80 1.15
C LEU A 201 -12.49 -9.66 0.40
N GLY A 202 -12.09 -10.31 -0.71
CA GLY A 202 -12.96 -11.21 -1.48
C GLY A 202 -13.57 -12.31 -0.62
N THR A 203 -12.73 -13.05 0.11
CA THR A 203 -13.18 -14.14 0.97
C THR A 203 -13.92 -13.64 2.21
N ALA A 204 -13.48 -12.53 2.81
CA ALA A 204 -14.07 -12.00 4.04
C ALA A 204 -15.47 -11.39 3.85
N PHE A 205 -15.73 -10.83 2.66
CA PHE A 205 -16.94 -10.05 2.38
C PHE A 205 -17.75 -10.59 1.21
N ASP A 206 -17.39 -11.75 0.66
CA ASP A 206 -18.05 -12.37 -0.49
C ASP A 206 -18.09 -11.41 -1.70
N ILE A 207 -16.94 -10.77 -1.97
CA ILE A 207 -16.79 -9.84 -3.09
C ILE A 207 -16.29 -10.66 -4.29
N PRO A 208 -17.13 -10.88 -5.33
CA PRO A 208 -16.80 -11.79 -6.41
C PRO A 208 -15.67 -11.25 -7.29
N HIS A 209 -15.59 -9.94 -7.46
CA HIS A 209 -14.57 -9.30 -8.28
C HIS A 209 -14.21 -7.93 -7.72
N TYR A 210 -12.91 -7.68 -7.61
CA TYR A 210 -12.36 -6.40 -7.14
C TYR A 210 -10.93 -6.20 -7.62
N TYR A 211 -10.50 -4.95 -7.49
CA TYR A 211 -9.14 -4.54 -7.74
C TYR A 211 -8.52 -3.90 -6.52
N LEU A 212 -7.19 -4.04 -6.37
CA LEU A 212 -6.38 -3.31 -5.41
C LEU A 212 -5.32 -2.49 -6.14
N ILE A 213 -5.14 -1.25 -5.72
CA ILE A 213 -4.01 -0.42 -6.16
C ILE A 213 -2.93 -0.49 -5.11
N GLU A 214 -1.78 -1.03 -5.51
CA GLU A 214 -0.60 -1.22 -4.68
C GLU A 214 0.48 -0.22 -5.07
N ILE A 215 1.22 0.27 -4.07
CA ILE A 215 2.44 1.05 -4.25
C ILE A 215 3.62 0.36 -3.58
N GLU A 216 4.78 0.48 -4.21
CA GLU A 216 6.07 0.04 -3.69
C GLU A 216 7.12 1.13 -3.91
N PHE A 217 8.00 1.36 -2.94
CA PHE A 217 9.12 2.29 -3.05
C PHE A 217 10.44 1.53 -3.17
N ILE A 218 11.09 1.65 -4.32
CA ILE A 218 12.25 0.84 -4.71
C ILE A 218 13.49 1.73 -4.79
N GLU A 219 14.61 1.25 -4.25
CA GLU A 219 15.91 1.91 -4.41
C GLU A 219 16.41 1.81 -5.85
N SER A 220 17.16 2.80 -6.31
CA SER A 220 17.88 2.64 -7.58
C SER A 220 19.02 1.65 -7.36
N GLU A 221 19.05 0.53 -8.08
CA GLU A 221 20.30 -0.20 -8.28
C GLU A 221 21.26 0.77 -9.02
N GLU A 222 22.38 1.11 -8.37
CA GLU A 222 23.45 1.93 -8.97
C GLU A 222 24.25 1.16 -10.01
#